data_AF-A0A7X2LL73-F1
#
_entry.id   AF-A0A7X2LL73-F1
#
_cell.length_a   1.000
_cell.length_b   1.000
_cell.length_c   1.000
_cell.angle_alpha   90.00
_cell.angle_beta   90.00
_cell.angle_gamma   90.00
#
_symmetry.space_group_name_H-M   'P 1'
#
loop_
_entity.id
_entity.type
_entity.pdbx_description
1 polymer ?
#
loop_
_entity_poly.entity_id
_entity_poly.type
_entity_poly.pdbx_seq_one_letter_code
_entity_poly.pdbx_strand_id
1 'polypeptide(L)'
;MAKLTMLKPRLLPTSTSRVAIRQASAYSTPRIRGRQWMKMKTDALVASDHWCVACLAEGRQTIAVEVDHKDPLWRGGSNEQSNLQGLCKDHHDEKTAREAAERARGG
;
A
#
# COMPACT_ATOMS: atom_id res chain seq x y z
N MET A 1 -56.75 -27.64 -17.13
CA MET A 1 -55.46 -26.97 -17.44
C MET A 1 -54.37 -27.66 -16.64
N ALA A 2 -53.53 -28.51 -17.27
CA ALA A 2 -52.45 -29.19 -16.57
C ALA A 2 -51.27 -28.23 -16.35
N LYS A 3 -50.78 -28.13 -15.11
CA LYS A 3 -49.69 -27.23 -14.73
C LYS A 3 -48.35 -27.80 -15.22
N LEU A 4 -47.61 -27.06 -16.05
CA LEU A 4 -46.25 -27.41 -16.45
C LEU A 4 -45.35 -27.40 -15.22
N THR A 5 -44.68 -28.52 -14.95
CA THR A 5 -43.67 -28.64 -13.88
C THR A 5 -42.28 -28.37 -14.47
N MET A 6 -41.52 -27.48 -13.84
CA MET A 6 -40.17 -27.15 -14.31
C MET A 6 -39.19 -28.30 -14.02
N LEU A 7 -38.22 -28.48 -14.92
CA LEU A 7 -37.10 -29.40 -14.75
C LEU A 7 -36.17 -28.95 -13.64
N LYS A 8 -35.66 -29.90 -12.84
CA LYS A 8 -34.71 -29.62 -11.76
C LYS A 8 -33.39 -29.07 -12.33
N PRO A 9 -32.79 -28.04 -11.70
CA PRO A 9 -31.49 -27.51 -12.11
C PRO A 9 -30.40 -28.59 -12.01
N ARG A 10 -29.53 -28.66 -13.02
CA ARG A 10 -28.42 -29.62 -13.10
C ARG A 10 -27.17 -29.20 -12.33
N LEU A 11 -27.10 -27.94 -11.91
CA LEU A 11 -25.95 -27.39 -11.20
C LEU A 11 -26.11 -27.64 -9.69
N LEU A 12 -25.06 -28.16 -9.08
CA LEU A 12 -24.96 -28.25 -7.63
C LEU A 12 -24.75 -26.84 -7.04
N PRO A 13 -25.35 -26.53 -5.88
CA PRO A 13 -25.08 -25.27 -5.21
C PRO A 13 -23.62 -25.24 -4.74
N THR A 14 -22.86 -24.24 -5.20
CA THR A 14 -21.50 -23.98 -4.70
C THR A 14 -21.58 -23.59 -3.22
N SER A 15 -20.68 -24.15 -2.41
CA SER A 15 -20.54 -23.74 -1.00
C SER A 15 -20.25 -22.24 -0.93
N THR A 16 -21.16 -21.50 -0.32
CA THR A 16 -21.01 -20.06 -0.05
C THR A 16 -20.26 -19.79 1.26
N SER A 17 -19.42 -20.72 1.70
CA SER A 17 -18.53 -20.49 2.85
C SER A 17 -17.68 -19.25 2.56
N ARG A 18 -17.84 -18.22 3.39
CA ARG A 18 -17.03 -17.00 3.30
C ARG A 18 -15.57 -17.42 3.51
N VAL A 19 -14.74 -17.17 2.50
CA VAL A 19 -13.28 -17.32 2.62
C VAL A 19 -12.83 -16.41 3.76
N ALA A 20 -12.03 -16.95 4.68
CA ALA A 20 -11.46 -16.16 5.75
C ALA A 20 -10.57 -15.06 5.15
N ILE A 21 -10.98 -13.81 5.33
CA ILE A 21 -10.18 -12.65 4.92
C ILE A 21 -9.07 -12.48 5.95
N ARG A 22 -7.81 -12.43 5.50
CA ARG A 22 -6.68 -12.08 6.37
C ARG A 22 -6.94 -10.70 6.99
N GLN A 23 -7.09 -10.67 8.31
CA GLN A 23 -7.22 -9.42 9.04
C GLN A 23 -5.89 -8.65 9.00
N ALA A 24 -5.98 -7.32 8.98
CA ALA A 24 -4.79 -6.49 9.12
C ALA A 24 -4.11 -6.78 10.47
N SER A 25 -2.77 -6.71 10.50
CA SER A 25 -2.00 -6.82 11.74
C SER A 25 -2.53 -5.83 12.79
N ALA A 26 -2.55 -6.22 14.06
CA ALA A 26 -2.99 -5.37 15.17
C ALA A 26 -2.20 -4.05 15.26
N TYR A 27 -0.99 -4.01 14.69
CA TYR A 27 -0.11 -2.85 14.67
C TYR A 27 -0.22 -2.04 13.38
N SER A 28 -1.11 -2.39 12.44
CA SER A 28 -1.19 -1.68 11.15
C SER A 28 -1.83 -0.31 11.31
N THR A 29 -1.12 0.73 10.85
CA THR A 29 -1.64 2.10 10.84
C THR A 29 -2.65 2.28 9.69
N PRO A 30 -3.81 2.92 9.91
CA PRO A 30 -4.76 3.20 8.85
C PRO A 30 -4.19 4.17 7.81
N ARG A 31 -4.48 3.90 6.54
CA ARG A 31 -4.03 4.77 5.44
C ARG A 31 -4.89 6.03 5.35
N ILE A 32 -4.24 7.19 5.30
CA ILE A 32 -4.87 8.45 4.95
C ILE A 32 -5.08 8.52 3.43
N ARG A 33 -6.23 9.06 2.98
CA ARG A 33 -6.61 9.11 1.57
C ARG A 33 -7.12 10.50 1.18
N GLY A 34 -7.19 10.74 -0.12
CA GLY A 34 -7.80 11.95 -0.69
C GLY A 34 -7.02 13.23 -0.40
N ARG A 35 -7.74 14.33 -0.18
CA ARG A 35 -7.17 15.67 -0.04
C ARG A 35 -6.12 15.76 1.08
N GLN A 36 -6.38 15.10 2.21
CA GLN A 36 -5.46 15.11 3.35
C GLN A 36 -4.11 14.50 2.97
N TRP A 37 -4.12 13.36 2.25
CA TRP A 37 -2.89 12.74 1.76
C TRP A 37 -2.16 13.61 0.75
N MET A 38 -2.88 14.23 -0.19
CA MET A 38 -2.26 15.11 -1.19
C MET A 38 -1.57 16.32 -0.54
N LYS A 39 -2.16 16.86 0.55
CA LYS A 39 -1.51 17.90 1.34
C LYS A 39 -0.22 17.39 1.98
N MET A 40 -0.28 16.27 2.70
CA MET A 40 0.91 15.64 3.33
C MET A 40 2.01 15.33 2.31
N LYS A 41 1.64 14.83 1.12
CA LYS A 41 2.57 14.56 0.03
C LYS A 41 3.28 15.83 -0.43
N THR A 42 2.53 16.93 -0.59
CA THR A 42 3.09 18.22 -1.00
C THR A 42 4.02 18.77 0.07
N ASP A 43 3.58 18.76 1.33
CA ASP A 43 4.36 19.23 2.48
C ASP A 43 5.67 18.40 2.63
N ALA A 44 5.63 17.09 2.36
CA ALA A 44 6.81 16.22 2.35
C ALA A 44 7.81 16.49 1.23
N LEU A 45 7.32 16.76 0.02
CA LEU A 45 8.19 17.10 -1.11
C LEU A 45 8.87 18.46 -0.88
N VAL A 46 8.14 19.44 -0.34
CA VAL A 46 8.72 20.75 0.00
C VAL A 46 9.77 20.60 1.11
N ALA A 47 9.51 19.81 2.15
CA ALA A 47 10.46 19.59 3.24
C ALA A 47 11.75 18.87 2.81
N SER A 48 11.73 18.18 1.66
CA SER A 48 12.90 17.51 1.08
C SER A 48 13.51 18.27 -0.09
N ASP A 49 13.13 19.54 -0.30
CA ASP A 49 13.53 20.38 -1.44
C ASP A 49 13.32 19.69 -2.80
N HIS A 50 12.31 18.81 -2.89
CA HIS A 50 12.01 17.98 -4.04
C HIS A 50 13.11 16.99 -4.45
N TRP A 51 14.06 16.69 -3.56
CA TRP A 51 15.14 15.75 -3.83
C TRP A 51 14.87 14.36 -3.28
N CYS A 52 15.33 13.35 -4.01
CA CYS A 52 15.36 11.99 -3.52
C CYS A 52 16.39 11.86 -2.39
N VAL A 53 15.93 11.48 -1.20
CA VAL A 53 16.77 11.36 0.00
C VAL A 53 17.84 10.27 -0.18
N ALA A 54 17.51 9.17 -0.87
CA ALA A 54 18.46 8.09 -1.15
C ALA A 54 19.55 8.52 -2.15
N CYS A 55 19.18 9.17 -3.26
CA CYS A 55 20.16 9.74 -4.19
C CYS A 55 21.09 10.73 -3.49
N LEU A 56 20.56 11.61 -2.64
CA LEU A 56 21.37 12.59 -1.92
C LEU A 56 22.40 11.90 -1.01
N ALA A 57 22.00 10.84 -0.32
CA ALA A 57 22.91 10.04 0.51
C ALA A 57 24.02 9.36 -0.30
N GLU A 58 23.77 9.06 -1.57
CA GLU A 58 24.73 8.51 -2.53
C GLU A 58 25.55 9.60 -3.27
N GLY A 59 25.34 10.88 -2.95
CA GLY A 59 26.01 12.01 -3.63
C GLY A 59 25.44 12.34 -5.01
N ARG A 60 24.23 11.86 -5.34
CA ARG A 60 23.51 12.13 -6.59
C ARG A 60 22.34 13.09 -6.34
N GLN A 61 22.05 13.95 -7.30
CA GLN A 61 20.87 14.82 -7.24
C GLN A 61 19.83 14.34 -8.24
N THR A 62 18.72 13.81 -7.73
CA THR A 62 17.60 13.32 -8.54
C THR A 62 16.30 13.75 -7.91
N ILE A 63 15.37 14.22 -8.73
CA ILE A 63 14.08 14.74 -8.26
C ILE A 63 13.25 13.59 -7.66
N ALA A 64 12.65 13.84 -6.49
CA ALA A 64 11.68 12.96 -5.89
C ALA A 64 10.33 13.08 -6.64
N VAL A 65 9.83 11.94 -7.12
CA VAL A 65 8.53 11.83 -7.80
C VAL A 65 7.47 11.18 -6.91
N GLU A 66 7.93 10.38 -5.95
CA GLU A 66 7.08 9.61 -5.05
C GLU A 66 7.41 9.96 -3.59
N VAL A 67 6.39 9.90 -2.75
CA VAL A 67 6.54 10.07 -1.30
C VAL A 67 6.16 8.77 -0.66
N ASP A 68 7.05 8.24 0.15
CA ASP A 68 6.94 6.93 0.76
C ASP A 68 7.18 7.02 2.27
N HIS A 69 6.67 6.05 3.00
CA HIS A 69 6.88 5.92 4.45
C HIS A 69 8.23 5.25 4.71
N LYS A 70 9.09 5.79 5.57
CA LYS A 70 10.37 5.17 5.99
C LYS A 70 10.10 3.83 6.66
N ASP A 71 9.26 3.87 7.69
CA ASP A 71 8.65 2.70 8.31
C ASP A 71 7.27 2.47 7.68
N PRO A 72 7.02 1.33 7.05
CA PRO A 72 5.77 1.13 6.32
C PRO A 72 4.59 0.93 7.27
N LEU A 73 3.40 1.35 6.83
CA LEU A 73 2.17 1.32 7.64
C LEU A 73 1.77 -0.08 8.12
N TRP A 74 2.11 -1.12 7.35
CA TRP A 74 1.80 -2.51 7.72
C TRP A 74 2.65 -3.02 8.90
N ARG A 75 3.80 -2.36 9.16
CA ARG A 75 4.69 -2.60 10.30
C ARG A 75 4.42 -1.61 11.46
N GLY A 76 3.38 -0.79 11.35
CA GLY A 76 3.02 0.21 12.36
C GLY A 76 3.71 1.57 12.21
N GLY A 77 4.26 1.87 11.03
CA GLY A 77 4.75 3.22 10.74
C GLY A 77 3.66 4.28 10.84
N SER A 78 4.05 5.51 11.20
CA SER A 78 3.12 6.64 11.34
C SER A 78 2.88 7.38 10.01
N ASN A 79 1.83 8.19 9.93
CA ASN A 79 1.64 9.12 8.80
C ASN A 79 2.27 10.50 9.09
N GLU A 80 3.14 10.59 10.09
CA GLU A 80 3.79 11.84 10.47
C GLU A 80 4.83 12.25 9.43
N GLN A 81 5.06 13.55 9.33
CA GLN A 81 6.00 14.13 8.38
C GLN A 81 7.43 13.59 8.53
N SER A 82 7.82 13.23 9.75
CA SER A 82 9.10 12.60 10.09
C SER A 82 9.29 11.21 9.45
N ASN A 83 8.20 10.49 9.25
CA ASN A 83 8.17 9.16 8.63
C ASN A 83 7.98 9.23 7.10
N LEU A 84 7.72 10.39 6.52
CA LEU A 84 7.62 10.55 5.07
C LEU A 84 9.00 10.90 4.47
N GLN A 85 9.28 10.35 3.29
CA GLN A 85 10.49 10.67 2.52
C GLN A 85 10.18 10.78 1.03
N GLY A 86 10.83 11.73 0.36
CA GLY A 86 10.80 11.86 -1.10
C GLY A 86 11.78 10.87 -1.74
N LEU A 87 11.32 10.09 -2.70
CA LEU A 87 12.12 9.13 -3.46
C LEU A 87 11.96 9.31 -4.97
N CYS A 88 13.02 9.00 -5.71
CA CYS A 88 12.94 8.81 -7.15
C CYS A 88 12.21 7.49 -7.44
N LYS A 89 11.82 7.27 -8.70
CA LYS A 89 11.09 6.05 -9.09
C LYS A 89 11.89 4.78 -8.80
N ASP A 90 13.18 4.78 -9.12
CA ASP A 90 14.03 3.60 -9.00
C ASP A 90 14.17 3.15 -7.54
N HIS A 91 14.53 4.08 -6.65
CA HIS A 91 14.65 3.79 -5.21
C HIS A 91 13.30 3.43 -4.56
N HIS A 92 12.20 3.99 -5.05
CA HIS A 92 10.87 3.62 -4.59
C HIS A 92 10.49 2.18 -5.00
N ASP A 93 10.77 1.81 -6.25
CA ASP A 93 10.52 0.46 -6.76
C ASP A 93 11.39 -0.56 -6.01
N GLU A 94 12.65 -0.24 -5.72
CA GLU A 94 13.56 -1.07 -4.91
C GLU A 94 13.02 -1.29 -3.49
N LYS A 95 12.59 -0.21 -2.82
CA LYS A 95 11.98 -0.32 -1.48
C LYS A 95 10.72 -1.16 -1.50
N THR A 96 9.86 -0.96 -2.50
CA THR A 96 8.63 -1.74 -2.68
C THR A 96 8.93 -3.22 -2.87
N ALA A 97 9.92 -3.57 -3.69
CA ALA A 97 10.34 -4.94 -3.93
C ALA A 97 10.90 -5.60 -2.67
N ARG A 98 11.75 -4.88 -1.91
CA ARG A 98 12.28 -5.34 -0.62
C ARG A 98 11.17 -5.64 0.36
N GLU A 99 10.22 -4.72 0.54
CA GLU A 99 9.10 -4.94 1.45
C GLU A 99 8.16 -6.06 1.00
N ALA A 100 7.93 -6.20 -0.31
CA ALA A 100 7.14 -7.31 -0.84
C ALA A 100 7.80 -8.66 -0.51
N ALA A 101 9.12 -8.75 -0.66
CA ALA A 101 9.87 -9.94 -0.30
C ALA A 101 9.87 -10.21 1.23
N GLU A 102 9.86 -9.18 2.07
CA GLU A 102 9.68 -9.34 3.53
C GLU A 102 8.30 -9.89 3.89
N ARG A 103 7.23 -9.32 3.31
CA ARG A 103 5.85 -9.80 3.55
C ARG A 103 5.65 -11.23 3.07
N ALA A 104 6.30 -11.62 1.96
CA ALA A 104 6.25 -12.99 1.45
C ALA A 104 6.92 -13.99 2.41
N ARG A 105 7.94 -13.56 3.16
CA ARG A 105 8.66 -14.38 4.14
C ARG A 105 7.96 -14.48 5.50
N GLY A 106 6.77 -13.90 5.65
CA GLY A 106 6.00 -13.94 6.90
C GLY A 106 6.39 -12.87 7.91
N GLY A 107 7.06 -11.80 7.47
CA GLY A 107 7.23 -10.58 8.24
C GLY A 107 5.96 -9.76 8.35
#